data_AF-A0A9Q0CMA0-F1
#
_entry.id   AF-A0A9Q0CMA0-F1
#
_cell.length_a   1.000
_cell.length_b   1.000
_cell.length_c   1.000
_cell.angle_alpha   90.00
_cell.angle_beta   90.00
_cell.angle_gamma   90.00
#
_symmetry.space_group_name_H-M   'P 1'
#
loop_
_entity.id
_entity.type
_entity.pdbx_description
1 polymer ?
#
loop_
_entity_poly.entity_id
_entity_poly.type
_entity_poly.pdbx_seq_one_letter_code
_entity_poly.pdbx_strand_id
1 'polypeptide(L)'
;MDKVCADQGQEFLAFMEFYRTLPLYQFTHFTANQEIIEAFEEEEAINKGHIHVVDFDVAYGFQWPSLIQSLSDMTTTSRTISLTLTGYFRNEEELMITKDRLESFANGCPNLSFKFEGILRGSSPISIHVEANSTLVVNFPFHLQTLRSLQEIKNTLASVYSMNPSLVLLVEREGNQRRSFLPKFMELLYFYTATFDSLNEFLPLESIKRLNIEKNHLAKEIKLEIVQGHIEETFEHEKSWKETMKLFGFEGKKMSSRSLSQAKLLLKIKSPCKMIGDGANCGFEVFEKDEGHEIALTWRDRALISVSCWRCTPQ
;
A
#
# COMPACT_ATOMS: atom_id res chain seq x y z
N MET A 1 -15.95 8.19 25.96
CA MET A 1 -14.70 7.46 25.66
C MET A 1 -15.00 6.03 25.20
N ASP A 2 -15.82 5.28 25.94
CA ASP A 2 -16.08 3.85 25.68
C ASP A 2 -16.68 3.51 24.30
N LYS A 3 -17.57 4.35 23.75
CA LYS A 3 -18.20 4.08 22.44
C LYS A 3 -17.25 4.29 21.25
N VAL A 4 -16.32 5.24 21.35
CA VAL A 4 -15.34 5.54 20.29
C VAL A 4 -14.26 4.45 20.25
N CYS A 5 -13.77 4.01 21.40
CA CYS A 5 -12.80 2.92 21.50
C CYS A 5 -13.42 1.58 21.03
N ALA A 6 -14.69 1.32 21.36
CA ALA A 6 -15.42 0.15 20.85
C ALA A 6 -15.61 0.19 19.32
N ASP A 7 -15.86 1.36 18.72
CA ASP A 7 -16.03 1.51 17.27
C ASP A 7 -14.70 1.34 16.50
N GLN A 8 -13.59 1.82 17.06
CA GLN A 8 -12.25 1.58 16.49
C GLN A 8 -11.82 0.11 16.60
N GLY A 9 -12.11 -0.55 17.72
CA GLY A 9 -11.84 -1.98 17.89
C GLY A 9 -12.61 -2.84 16.88
N GLN A 10 -13.87 -2.49 16.58
CA GLN A 10 -14.66 -3.15 15.55
C GLN A 10 -14.12 -2.89 14.14
N GLU A 11 -13.69 -1.67 13.83
CA GLU A 11 -13.06 -1.33 12.56
C GLU A 11 -11.77 -2.12 12.32
N PHE A 12 -10.91 -2.21 13.34
CA PHE A 12 -9.69 -2.99 13.28
C PHE A 12 -9.97 -4.48 13.03
N LEU A 13 -10.94 -5.07 13.74
CA LEU A 13 -11.33 -6.47 13.53
C LEU A 13 -11.90 -6.70 12.13
N ALA A 14 -12.77 -5.80 11.65
CA ALA A 14 -13.34 -5.89 10.30
C ALA A 14 -12.26 -5.76 9.21
N PHE A 15 -11.30 -4.85 9.38
CA PHE A 15 -10.14 -4.73 8.51
C PHE A 15 -9.30 -6.01 8.52
N MET A 16 -9.00 -6.57 9.69
CA MET A 16 -8.23 -7.81 9.81
C MET A 16 -8.93 -8.97 9.11
N GLU A 17 -10.25 -9.09 9.28
CA GLU A 17 -11.06 -10.09 8.60
C GLU A 17 -11.07 -9.89 7.09
N PHE A 18 -11.16 -8.65 6.61
CA PHE A 18 -11.08 -8.31 5.20
C PHE A 18 -9.72 -8.68 4.61
N TYR A 19 -8.62 -8.24 5.25
CA TYR A 19 -7.24 -8.55 4.88
C TYR A 19 -6.97 -10.06 4.78
N ARG A 20 -7.59 -10.85 5.66
CA ARG A 20 -7.46 -12.31 5.64
C ARG A 20 -8.34 -12.98 4.59
N THR A 21 -9.45 -12.36 4.21
CA THR A 21 -10.43 -12.95 3.28
C THR A 21 -10.05 -12.69 1.83
N LEU A 22 -9.83 -11.42 1.47
CA LEU A 22 -9.54 -11.04 0.11
C LEU A 22 -8.05 -10.71 -0.09
N PRO A 23 -7.51 -10.96 -1.29
CA PRO A 23 -6.10 -10.73 -1.57
C PRO A 23 -5.74 -9.25 -1.80
N LEU A 24 -6.68 -8.30 -1.76
CA LEU A 24 -6.44 -6.90 -2.20
C LEU A 24 -5.24 -6.25 -1.51
N TYR A 25 -5.24 -6.13 -0.18
CA TYR A 25 -4.14 -5.50 0.56
C TYR A 25 -2.90 -6.40 0.66
N GLN A 26 -3.07 -7.73 0.67
CA GLN A 26 -1.91 -8.63 0.68
C GLN A 26 -1.14 -8.55 -0.63
N PHE A 27 -1.85 -8.42 -1.75
CA PHE A 27 -1.27 -8.22 -3.07
C PHE A 27 -0.42 -6.96 -3.09
N THR A 28 -0.95 -5.83 -2.61
CA THR A 28 -0.21 -4.57 -2.58
C THR A 28 1.03 -4.68 -1.70
N HIS A 29 0.87 -5.19 -0.47
CA HIS A 29 1.95 -5.29 0.50
C HIS A 29 3.06 -6.24 0.05
N PHE A 30 2.72 -7.43 -0.46
CA PHE A 30 3.73 -8.42 -0.84
C PHE A 30 4.45 -8.03 -2.13
N THR A 31 3.72 -7.45 -3.09
CA THR A 31 4.34 -6.91 -4.31
C THR A 31 5.29 -5.76 -3.96
N ALA A 32 4.83 -4.80 -3.15
CA ALA A 32 5.66 -3.69 -2.69
C ALA A 32 6.89 -4.16 -1.91
N ASN A 33 6.72 -5.03 -0.90
CA ASN A 33 7.84 -5.50 -0.08
C ASN A 33 8.89 -6.25 -0.89
N GLN A 34 8.50 -6.99 -1.94
CA GLN A 34 9.46 -7.64 -2.82
C GLN A 34 10.30 -6.62 -3.60
N GLU A 35 9.70 -5.52 -4.07
CA GLU A 35 10.42 -4.41 -4.72
C GLU A 35 11.34 -3.66 -3.75
N ILE A 36 10.92 -3.50 -2.49
CA ILE A 36 11.74 -2.92 -1.42
C ILE A 36 13.00 -3.74 -1.16
N ILE A 37 12.82 -5.06 -1.02
CA ILE A 37 13.92 -6.01 -0.83
C ILE A 37 14.91 -5.90 -1.99
N GLU A 38 14.41 -5.90 -3.23
CA GLU A 38 15.29 -5.84 -4.41
C GLU A 38 16.00 -4.50 -4.54
N ALA A 39 15.35 -3.37 -4.23
CA ALA A 39 16.02 -2.08 -4.17
C ALA A 39 17.16 -2.07 -3.12
N PHE A 40 16.96 -2.75 -1.98
CA PHE A 40 17.98 -2.89 -0.95
C PHE A 40 19.13 -3.84 -1.35
N GLU A 41 18.84 -4.90 -2.11
CA GLU A 41 19.86 -5.78 -2.70
C GLU A 41 20.67 -5.04 -3.78
N GLU A 42 20.01 -4.29 -4.67
CA GLU A 42 20.63 -3.53 -5.76
C GLU A 42 21.65 -2.49 -5.26
N GLU A 43 21.43 -1.95 -4.05
CA GLU A 43 22.30 -0.94 -3.44
C GLU A 43 23.25 -1.51 -2.37
N GLU A 44 23.43 -2.83 -2.31
CA GLU A 44 24.27 -3.49 -1.29
C GLU A 44 25.67 -2.87 -1.14
N ALA A 45 26.29 -2.45 -2.24
CA ALA A 45 27.63 -1.86 -2.24
C ALA A 45 27.71 -0.48 -1.57
N ILE A 46 26.59 0.23 -1.47
CA ILE A 46 26.55 1.61 -0.96
C ILE A 46 25.75 1.74 0.33
N ASN A 47 24.72 0.92 0.54
CA ASN A 47 23.75 1.12 1.61
C ASN A 47 24.23 0.73 3.02
N LYS A 48 25.41 0.10 3.13
CA LYS A 48 26.02 -0.33 4.42
C LYS A 48 25.10 -1.16 5.32
N GLY A 49 24.06 -1.79 4.76
CA GLY A 49 23.05 -2.52 5.54
C GLY A 49 21.91 -1.65 6.10
N HIS A 50 21.83 -0.37 5.76
CA HIS A 50 20.79 0.55 6.21
C HIS A 50 19.70 0.69 5.14
N ILE A 51 18.45 0.50 5.56
CA ILE A 51 17.26 0.77 4.75
C ILE A 51 16.34 1.72 5.52
N HIS A 52 15.84 2.75 4.84
CA HIS A 52 14.88 3.69 5.38
C HIS A 52 13.63 3.67 4.52
N VAL A 53 12.50 3.25 5.10
CA VAL A 53 11.19 3.30 4.43
C VAL A 53 10.38 4.45 5.00
N VAL A 54 9.89 5.34 4.13
CA VAL A 54 8.93 6.38 4.44
C VAL A 54 7.57 5.97 3.88
N ASP A 55 6.62 5.72 4.76
CA ASP A 55 5.27 5.30 4.39
C ASP A 55 4.23 6.37 4.72
N PHE A 56 3.48 6.78 3.70
CA PHE A 56 2.50 7.87 3.78
C PHE A 56 1.12 7.46 4.31
N ASP A 57 0.88 6.18 4.52
CA ASP A 57 -0.31 5.63 5.18
C ASP A 57 -0.05 4.24 5.78
N VAL A 58 0.60 4.21 6.96
CA VAL A 58 0.94 2.94 7.61
C VAL A 58 -0.33 2.19 8.05
N ALA A 59 -1.42 2.91 8.30
CA ALA A 59 -2.67 2.39 8.82
C ALA A 59 -2.42 1.46 10.02
N TYR A 60 -2.85 0.20 9.93
CA TYR A 60 -2.63 -0.82 10.96
C TYR A 60 -1.28 -1.56 10.82
N GLY A 61 -0.36 -1.13 9.97
CA GLY A 61 1.01 -1.66 9.87
C GLY A 61 1.12 -3.11 9.40
N PHE A 62 0.10 -3.67 8.73
CA PHE A 62 0.09 -5.08 8.33
C PHE A 62 1.10 -5.42 7.22
N GLN A 63 1.61 -4.42 6.50
CA GLN A 63 2.64 -4.59 5.48
C GLN A 63 3.98 -5.04 6.07
N TRP A 64 4.38 -4.40 7.18
CA TRP A 64 5.77 -4.40 7.65
C TRP A 64 6.29 -5.68 8.30
N PRO A 65 5.49 -6.49 9.02
CA PRO A 65 6.00 -7.71 9.64
C PRO A 65 6.70 -8.65 8.65
N SER A 66 6.16 -8.78 7.43
CA SER A 66 6.79 -9.62 6.40
C SER A 66 8.12 -9.07 5.88
N LEU A 67 8.25 -7.74 5.78
CA LEU A 67 9.51 -7.09 5.41
C LEU A 67 10.54 -7.21 6.54
N ILE A 68 10.13 -6.94 7.79
CA ILE A 68 10.96 -7.07 9.00
C ILE A 68 11.54 -8.50 9.08
N GLN A 69 10.69 -9.51 8.94
CA GLN A 69 11.13 -10.91 8.96
C GLN A 69 12.13 -11.20 7.82
N SER A 70 11.81 -10.80 6.58
CA SER A 70 12.67 -11.06 5.43
C SER A 70 14.05 -10.40 5.57
N LEU A 71 14.09 -9.15 6.05
CA LEU A 71 15.35 -8.45 6.31
C LEU A 71 16.12 -9.09 7.47
N SER A 72 15.44 -9.56 8.52
CA SER A 72 16.10 -10.28 9.61
C SER A 72 16.75 -11.58 9.14
N ASP A 73 16.08 -12.31 8.25
CA ASP A 73 16.58 -13.56 7.66
C ASP A 73 17.75 -13.32 6.68
N MET A 74 17.85 -12.12 6.09
CA MET A 74 18.98 -11.70 5.26
C MET A 74 20.21 -11.25 6.06
N THR A 75 20.06 -10.95 7.36
CA THR A 75 21.21 -10.56 8.19
C THR A 75 22.20 -11.72 8.30
N THR A 76 23.49 -11.40 8.16
CA THR A 76 24.58 -12.35 8.36
C THR A 76 25.54 -11.85 9.43
N THR A 77 26.44 -12.70 9.92
CA THR A 77 27.50 -12.31 10.87
C THR A 77 28.38 -11.17 10.34
N SER A 78 28.51 -11.05 9.02
CA SER A 78 29.31 -10.02 8.35
C SER A 78 28.53 -8.76 7.96
N ARG A 79 27.19 -8.80 7.95
CA ARG A 79 26.34 -7.70 7.50
C ARG A 79 25.08 -7.64 8.35
N THR A 80 25.10 -6.78 9.36
CA THR A 80 23.91 -6.41 10.13
C THR A 80 23.03 -5.50 9.30
N ILE A 81 21.72 -5.73 9.35
CA ILE A 81 20.73 -4.90 8.67
C ILE A 81 20.02 -4.01 9.70
N SER A 82 19.83 -2.75 9.32
CA SER A 82 19.08 -1.75 10.09
C SER A 82 17.92 -1.22 9.26
N LEU A 83 16.69 -1.39 9.76
CA LEU A 83 15.48 -0.84 9.17
C LEU A 83 14.97 0.34 10.00
N THR A 84 14.93 1.52 9.37
CA THR A 84 14.17 2.67 9.88
C THR A 84 12.85 2.76 9.11
N LEU A 85 11.73 2.76 9.84
CA LEU A 85 10.40 2.98 9.28
C LEU A 85 9.83 4.29 9.80
N THR A 86 9.68 5.28 8.92
CA THR A 86 8.96 6.52 9.20
C THR A 86 7.55 6.42 8.63
N GLY A 87 6.53 6.57 9.47
CA GLY A 87 5.13 6.34 9.10
C GLY A 87 4.21 7.51 9.39
N TYR A 88 3.31 7.83 8.44
CA TYR A 88 2.26 8.82 8.64
C TYR A 88 0.95 8.20 9.15
N PHE A 89 0.33 8.84 10.15
CA PHE A 89 -0.86 8.35 10.83
C PHE A 89 -1.98 9.39 10.92
N ARG A 90 -3.23 8.93 10.95
CA ARG A 90 -4.41 9.79 11.05
C ARG A 90 -4.58 10.42 12.43
N ASN A 91 -4.17 9.70 13.49
CA ASN A 91 -4.29 10.12 14.87
C ASN A 91 -3.24 9.42 15.74
N GLU A 92 -3.06 9.91 16.97
CA GLU A 92 -2.05 9.43 17.92
C GLU A 92 -2.35 8.02 18.44
N GLU A 93 -3.62 7.64 18.59
CA GLU A 93 -4.02 6.32 19.05
C GLU A 93 -3.60 5.22 18.06
N GLU A 94 -3.88 5.42 16.77
CA GLU A 94 -3.47 4.51 15.69
C GLU A 94 -1.94 4.39 15.60
N LEU A 95 -1.24 5.52 15.78
CA LEU A 95 0.21 5.58 15.82
C LEU A 95 0.78 4.74 16.98
N MET A 96 0.31 4.98 18.21
CA MET A 96 0.82 4.31 19.41
C MET A 96 0.58 2.80 19.36
N ILE A 97 -0.64 2.37 19.01
CA ILE A 97 -0.98 0.95 18.91
C ILE A 97 -0.15 0.25 17.81
N THR A 98 0.03 0.91 16.67
CA THR A 98 0.79 0.32 15.56
C THR A 98 2.28 0.28 15.85
N LYS A 99 2.83 1.33 16.49
CA LYS A 99 4.20 1.36 16.97
C LYS A 99 4.48 0.19 17.91
N ASP A 100 3.69 0.05 18.97
CA ASP A 100 3.87 -1.00 19.98
C ASP A 100 3.85 -2.40 19.34
N ARG A 101 2.93 -2.63 18.40
CA ARG A 101 2.84 -3.90 17.67
C ARG A 101 4.08 -4.17 16.80
N LEU A 102 4.56 -3.17 16.06
CA LEU A 102 5.71 -3.34 15.15
C LEU A 102 7.01 -3.50 15.93
N GLU A 103 7.24 -2.71 16.98
CA GLU A 103 8.39 -2.85 17.87
C GLU A 103 8.36 -4.20 18.59
N SER A 104 7.20 -4.63 19.09
CA SER A 104 7.05 -5.96 19.70
C SER A 104 7.34 -7.09 18.72
N PHE A 105 6.95 -6.95 17.44
CA PHE A 105 7.26 -7.94 16.41
C PHE A 105 8.78 -7.95 16.11
N ALA A 106 9.38 -6.77 15.93
CA ALA A 106 10.81 -6.63 15.63
C ALA A 106 11.71 -7.13 16.78
N ASN A 107 11.28 -7.05 18.04
CA ASN A 107 11.99 -7.66 19.17
C ASN A 107 12.14 -9.19 19.04
N GLY A 108 11.28 -9.85 18.25
CA GLY A 108 11.42 -11.26 17.89
C GLY A 108 12.46 -11.55 16.81
N CYS A 109 13.05 -10.51 16.21
CA CYS A 109 14.01 -10.57 15.12
C CYS A 109 15.39 -10.04 15.57
N PRO A 110 16.13 -10.77 16.43
CA PRO A 110 17.32 -10.26 17.13
C PRO A 110 18.48 -9.86 16.21
N ASN A 111 18.46 -10.34 14.96
CA ASN A 111 19.49 -10.03 13.96
C ASN A 111 19.19 -8.74 13.17
N LEU A 112 18.09 -8.05 13.45
CA LEU A 112 17.70 -6.81 12.78
C LEU A 112 17.68 -5.66 13.78
N SER A 113 18.33 -4.54 13.44
CA SER A 113 18.07 -3.28 14.15
C SER A 113 16.82 -2.64 13.57
N PHE A 114 15.80 -2.40 14.40
CA PHE A 114 14.56 -1.76 13.97
C PHE A 114 14.33 -0.45 14.71
N LYS A 115 14.06 0.61 13.95
CA LYS A 115 13.71 1.93 14.46
C LYS A 115 12.41 2.39 13.81
N PHE A 116 11.47 2.86 14.64
CA PHE A 116 10.19 3.35 14.19
C PHE A 116 10.00 4.83 14.53
N GLU A 117 9.57 5.63 13.55
CA GLU A 117 9.30 7.06 13.69
C GLU A 117 7.88 7.38 13.21
N GLY A 118 7.06 7.94 14.09
CA GLY A 118 5.68 8.29 13.80
C GLY A 118 5.47 9.77 13.50
N ILE A 119 4.70 10.07 12.46
CA ILE A 119 4.30 11.45 12.10
C ILE A 119 2.78 11.52 11.98
N LEU A 120 2.16 12.53 12.61
CA LEU A 120 0.73 12.77 12.43
C LEU A 120 0.47 13.52 11.13
N ARG A 121 -0.52 13.09 10.34
CA ARG A 121 -0.92 13.79 9.11
C ARG A 121 -1.34 15.24 9.42
N GLY A 122 -0.98 16.15 8.53
CA GLY A 122 -1.25 17.59 8.69
C GLY A 122 -0.24 18.31 9.60
N SER A 123 0.72 17.60 10.20
CA SER A 123 1.90 18.26 10.78
C SER A 123 2.71 18.94 9.68
N SER A 124 3.34 20.08 10.00
CA SER A 124 4.34 20.71 9.12
C SER A 124 5.38 19.67 8.72
N PRO A 125 5.93 19.70 7.50
CA PRO A 125 6.95 18.72 7.09
C PRO A 125 8.16 18.84 8.02
N ILE A 126 8.17 18.00 9.06
CA ILE A 126 9.37 17.73 9.83
C ILE A 126 10.32 17.12 8.81
N SER A 127 11.49 17.73 8.62
CA SER A 127 12.52 17.20 7.74
C SER A 127 12.77 15.75 8.14
N ILE A 128 12.32 14.82 7.30
CA ILE A 128 12.60 13.40 7.52
C ILE A 128 14.11 13.26 7.43
N HIS A 129 14.73 12.90 8.55
CA HIS A 129 16.16 12.73 8.61
C HIS A 129 16.52 11.39 7.98
N VAL A 130 16.99 11.44 6.73
CA VAL A 130 17.47 10.26 6.02
C VAL A 130 18.94 10.05 6.35
N GLU A 131 19.28 8.85 6.82
CA GLU A 131 20.67 8.48 7.10
C GLU A 131 21.47 8.43 5.80
N ALA A 132 22.68 8.99 5.82
CA ALA A 132 23.55 9.00 4.65
C ALA A 132 23.96 7.57 4.27
N ASN A 133 23.88 7.27 2.98
CA ASN A 133 24.13 5.92 2.44
C ASN A 133 23.13 4.87 2.97
N SER A 134 21.86 5.24 3.16
CA SER A 134 20.77 4.26 3.33
C SER A 134 20.03 4.09 2.01
N THR A 135 19.50 2.88 1.76
CA THR A 135 18.52 2.69 0.70
C THR A 135 17.22 3.35 1.13
N LEU A 136 16.88 4.47 0.49
CA LEU A 136 15.67 5.22 0.81
C LEU A 136 14.53 4.77 -0.09
N VAL A 137 13.45 4.32 0.53
CA VAL A 137 12.21 3.93 -0.15
C VAL A 137 11.08 4.83 0.32
N VAL A 138 10.27 5.31 -0.62
CA VAL A 138 8.99 5.96 -0.33
C VAL A 138 7.84 5.05 -0.75
N ASN A 139 6.87 4.82 0.13
CA ASN A 139 5.67 4.02 -0.16
C ASN A 139 4.42 4.91 -0.12
N PHE A 140 3.66 4.92 -1.22
CA PHE A 140 2.37 5.60 -1.34
C PHE A 140 1.22 4.59 -1.51
N PRO A 141 0.75 3.95 -0.42
CA PRO A 141 -0.40 3.06 -0.49
C PRO A 141 -1.69 3.88 -0.61
N PHE A 142 -2.21 4.05 -1.82
CA PHE A 142 -3.41 4.85 -2.15
C PHE A 142 -3.37 6.34 -1.75
N HIS A 143 -2.29 6.80 -1.10
CA HIS A 143 -2.19 8.10 -0.45
C HIS A 143 -2.43 9.28 -1.40
N LEU A 144 -1.81 9.27 -2.59
CA LEU A 144 -1.92 10.41 -3.51
C LEU A 144 -3.38 10.66 -3.95
N GLN A 145 -4.20 9.61 -4.05
CA GLN A 145 -5.64 9.73 -4.37
C GLN A 145 -6.47 10.36 -3.25
N THR A 146 -5.93 10.44 -2.03
CA THR A 146 -6.59 11.06 -0.87
C THR A 146 -6.29 12.56 -0.77
N LEU A 147 -5.30 13.06 -1.50
CA LEU A 147 -4.89 14.48 -1.49
C LEU A 147 -5.92 15.35 -2.23
N ARG A 148 -6.33 16.43 -1.57
CA ARG A 148 -7.52 17.21 -1.92
C ARG A 148 -7.27 18.30 -2.94
N SER A 149 -6.04 18.82 -2.98
CA SER A 149 -5.67 19.90 -3.90
C SER A 149 -4.50 19.52 -4.80
N LEU A 150 -4.32 20.24 -5.91
CA LEU A 150 -3.09 20.14 -6.71
C LEU A 150 -1.87 20.64 -5.94
N GLN A 151 -2.05 21.60 -5.03
CA GLN A 151 -0.96 22.12 -4.23
C GLN A 151 -0.43 21.08 -3.25
N GLU A 152 -1.31 20.31 -2.60
CA GLU A 152 -0.90 19.18 -1.74
C GLU A 152 -0.08 18.15 -2.51
N ILE A 153 -0.52 17.75 -3.71
CA ILE A 153 0.26 16.83 -4.56
C ILE A 153 1.60 17.42 -4.93
N LYS A 154 1.62 18.68 -5.41
CA LYS A 154 2.85 19.38 -5.79
C LYS A 154 3.85 19.37 -4.64
N ASN A 155 3.40 19.74 -3.44
CA ASN A 155 4.23 19.80 -2.25
C ASN A 155 4.74 18.41 -1.85
N THR A 156 3.86 17.40 -1.84
CA THR A 156 4.23 16.02 -1.50
C THR A 156 5.25 15.45 -2.48
N LEU A 157 5.00 15.54 -3.79
CA LEU A 157 5.90 15.01 -4.81
C LEU A 157 7.22 15.79 -4.89
N ALA A 158 7.19 17.12 -4.73
CA ALA A 158 8.42 17.92 -4.65
C ALA A 158 9.26 17.57 -3.41
N SER A 159 8.62 17.36 -2.26
CA SER A 159 9.29 16.90 -1.04
C SER A 159 9.94 15.54 -1.25
N VAL A 160 9.21 14.58 -1.82
CA VAL A 160 9.75 13.24 -2.12
C VAL A 160 10.90 13.30 -3.13
N TYR A 161 10.75 14.06 -4.20
CA TYR A 161 11.82 14.22 -5.19
C TYR A 161 13.08 14.82 -4.55
N SER A 162 12.94 15.79 -3.63
CA SER A 162 14.07 16.41 -2.91
C SER A 162 14.81 15.45 -1.98
N MET A 163 14.16 14.38 -1.51
CA MET A 163 14.80 13.32 -0.72
C MET A 163 15.63 12.36 -1.60
N ASN A 164 15.45 12.41 -2.92
CA ASN A 164 16.11 11.54 -3.90
C ASN A 164 16.07 10.04 -3.52
N PRO A 165 14.87 9.44 -3.32
CA PRO A 165 14.74 8.03 -2.97
C PRO A 165 15.23 7.09 -4.08
N SER A 166 15.81 5.97 -3.65
CA SER A 166 16.20 4.82 -4.48
C SER A 166 15.01 4.16 -5.16
N LEU A 167 13.84 4.20 -4.51
CA LEU A 167 12.59 3.65 -4.99
C LEU A 167 11.39 4.44 -4.45
N VAL A 168 10.44 4.75 -5.32
CA VAL A 168 9.10 5.19 -4.94
C VAL A 168 8.08 4.15 -5.41
N LEU A 169 7.31 3.62 -4.47
CA LEU A 169 6.21 2.70 -4.71
C LEU A 169 4.90 3.48 -4.75
N LEU A 170 4.14 3.29 -5.83
CA LEU A 170 2.82 3.87 -5.99
C LEU A 170 1.80 2.74 -6.10
N VAL A 171 0.85 2.72 -5.16
CA VAL A 171 -0.29 1.81 -5.20
C VAL A 171 -1.53 2.63 -5.53
N GLU A 172 -2.25 2.25 -6.58
CA GLU A 172 -3.44 2.95 -7.02
C GLU A 172 -4.68 2.09 -7.19
N ARG A 173 -5.86 2.69 -7.01
CA ARG A 173 -7.12 2.08 -7.45
C ARG A 173 -7.31 2.44 -8.91
N GLU A 174 -7.54 1.43 -9.72
CA GLU A 174 -7.74 1.59 -11.14
C GLU A 174 -8.96 2.46 -11.43
N GLY A 175 -8.81 3.40 -12.36
CA GLY A 175 -9.86 4.36 -12.72
C GLY A 175 -10.00 5.56 -11.77
N ASN A 176 -9.33 5.60 -10.61
CA ASN A 176 -9.41 6.72 -9.67
C ASN A 176 -8.52 7.92 -10.08
N GLN A 177 -8.80 8.44 -11.27
CA GLN A 177 -8.20 9.64 -11.85
C GLN A 177 -8.92 10.88 -11.33
N ARG A 178 -8.25 12.04 -11.41
CA ARG A 178 -8.83 13.34 -11.07
C ARG A 178 -9.85 13.76 -12.12
N ARG A 179 -11.10 13.32 -11.91
CA ARG A 179 -12.27 13.61 -12.75
C ARG A 179 -13.33 14.33 -11.93
N SER A 180 -14.34 14.86 -12.61
CA SER A 180 -15.55 15.36 -11.95
C SER A 180 -16.22 14.26 -11.11
N PHE A 181 -17.10 14.68 -10.18
CA PHE A 181 -17.71 13.78 -9.20
C PHE A 181 -18.33 12.52 -9.84
N LEU A 182 -19.11 12.68 -10.92
CA LEU A 182 -19.86 11.56 -11.49
C LEU A 182 -18.95 10.44 -12.05
N PRO A 183 -17.96 10.69 -12.92
CA PRO A 183 -16.99 9.67 -13.31
C PRO A 183 -16.27 9.02 -12.12
N LYS A 184 -15.82 9.82 -11.14
CA LYS A 184 -15.16 9.28 -9.93
C LYS A 184 -16.10 8.36 -9.14
N PHE A 185 -17.35 8.78 -8.96
CA PHE A 185 -18.38 7.99 -8.29
C PHE A 185 -18.66 6.68 -9.03
N MET A 186 -18.72 6.70 -10.36
CA MET A 186 -18.90 5.48 -11.16
C MET A 186 -17.74 4.50 -10.97
N GLU A 187 -16.49 4.98 -11.00
CA GLU A 187 -15.32 4.13 -10.76
C GLU A 187 -15.31 3.53 -9.34
N LEU A 188 -15.65 4.32 -8.32
CA LEU A 188 -15.82 3.84 -6.96
C LEU A 188 -16.94 2.79 -6.85
N LEU A 189 -18.11 3.07 -7.43
CA LEU A 189 -19.24 2.15 -7.45
C LEU A 189 -18.84 0.81 -8.04
N TYR A 190 -18.12 0.85 -9.15
CA TYR A 190 -17.65 -0.36 -9.79
C TYR A 190 -16.58 -1.11 -8.98
N PHE A 191 -15.60 -0.40 -8.40
CA PHE A 191 -14.60 -1.00 -7.52
C PHE A 191 -15.25 -1.72 -6.33
N TYR A 192 -16.20 -1.06 -5.66
CA TYR A 192 -16.93 -1.69 -4.56
C TYR A 192 -17.86 -2.80 -5.03
N THR A 193 -18.51 -2.68 -6.19
CA THR A 193 -19.30 -3.78 -6.77
C THR A 193 -18.46 -5.04 -6.94
N ALA A 194 -17.26 -4.92 -7.54
CA ALA A 194 -16.32 -6.03 -7.68
C ALA A 194 -15.84 -6.56 -6.32
N THR A 195 -15.58 -5.68 -5.35
CA THR A 195 -15.17 -6.07 -4.00
C THR A 195 -16.27 -6.88 -3.30
N PHE A 196 -17.53 -6.43 -3.34
CA PHE A 196 -18.67 -7.15 -2.75
C PHE A 196 -18.98 -8.46 -3.49
N ASP A 197 -18.88 -8.49 -4.82
CA ASP A 197 -19.00 -9.72 -5.62
C ASP A 197 -17.91 -10.73 -5.25
N SER A 198 -16.67 -10.27 -5.06
CA SER A 198 -15.58 -11.12 -4.59
C SER A 198 -15.78 -11.62 -3.16
N LEU A 199 -16.31 -10.80 -2.23
CA LEU A 199 -16.66 -11.28 -0.89
C LEU A 199 -17.72 -12.39 -0.95
N ASN A 200 -18.67 -12.30 -1.87
CA ASN A 200 -19.71 -13.30 -2.05
C ASN A 200 -19.17 -14.66 -2.52
N GLU A 201 -18.05 -14.70 -3.25
CA GLU A 201 -17.38 -15.96 -3.59
C GLU A 201 -16.58 -16.57 -2.43
N PHE A 202 -16.07 -15.74 -1.51
CA PHE A 202 -15.18 -16.18 -0.44
C PHE A 202 -15.91 -16.42 0.89
N LEU A 203 -17.09 -15.83 1.10
CA LEU A 203 -17.86 -15.94 2.34
C LEU A 203 -19.36 -16.15 2.04
N PRO A 204 -20.03 -17.10 2.74
CA PRO A 204 -21.48 -17.28 2.67
C PRO A 204 -22.25 -16.00 3.04
N LEU A 205 -23.49 -15.87 2.54
CA LEU A 205 -24.36 -14.72 2.80
C LEU A 205 -24.65 -14.53 4.29
N GLU A 206 -24.79 -15.61 5.05
CA GLU A 206 -25.12 -15.62 6.47
C GLU A 206 -23.90 -15.42 7.38
N SER A 207 -22.71 -15.22 6.79
CA SER A 207 -21.46 -15.11 7.54
C SER A 207 -21.40 -13.83 8.37
N ILE A 208 -21.27 -13.98 9.70
CA ILE A 208 -21.06 -12.86 10.62
C ILE A 208 -19.79 -12.08 10.26
N LYS A 209 -18.74 -12.80 9.83
CA LYS A 209 -17.49 -12.21 9.34
C LYS A 209 -17.75 -11.31 8.12
N ARG A 210 -18.56 -11.77 7.17
CA ARG A 210 -18.95 -10.98 6.00
C ARG A 210 -19.69 -9.71 6.42
N LEU A 211 -20.70 -9.84 7.28
CA LEU A 211 -21.45 -8.70 7.79
C LEU A 211 -20.53 -7.68 8.50
N ASN A 212 -19.56 -8.16 9.28
CA ASN A 212 -18.60 -7.31 9.97
C ASN A 212 -17.71 -6.54 8.99
N ILE A 213 -17.18 -7.22 7.96
CA ILE A 213 -16.42 -6.59 6.87
C ILE A 213 -17.25 -5.52 6.15
N GLU A 214 -18.44 -5.89 5.67
CA GLU A 214 -19.30 -4.99 4.87
C GLU A 214 -19.70 -3.75 5.67
N LYS A 215 -20.13 -3.93 6.92
CA LYS A 215 -20.66 -2.86 7.76
C LYS A 215 -19.58 -1.99 8.40
N ASN A 216 -18.53 -2.61 8.97
CA ASN A 216 -17.61 -1.91 9.86
C ASN A 216 -16.29 -1.53 9.17
N HIS A 217 -16.02 -2.05 7.96
CA HIS A 217 -14.88 -1.63 7.14
C HIS A 217 -15.35 -0.98 5.83
N LEU A 218 -16.01 -1.72 4.94
CA LEU A 218 -16.35 -1.22 3.59
C LEU A 218 -17.31 -0.02 3.62
N ALA A 219 -18.35 -0.03 4.46
CA ALA A 219 -19.26 1.11 4.56
C ALA A 219 -18.57 2.38 5.08
N LYS A 220 -17.56 2.25 5.95
CA LYS A 220 -16.76 3.40 6.42
C LYS A 220 -15.90 3.96 5.29
N GLU A 221 -15.21 3.09 4.56
CA GLU A 221 -14.41 3.48 3.39
C GLU A 221 -15.27 4.18 2.33
N ILE A 222 -16.42 3.58 1.95
CA ILE A 222 -17.36 4.18 1.00
C ILE A 222 -17.83 5.56 1.47
N LYS A 223 -18.19 5.70 2.75
CA LYS A 223 -18.63 6.97 3.32
C LYS A 223 -17.52 8.02 3.24
N LEU A 224 -16.28 7.66 3.58
CA LEU A 224 -15.14 8.56 3.50
C LEU A 224 -14.90 9.01 2.06
N GLU A 225 -14.92 8.10 1.10
CA GLU A 225 -14.72 8.40 -0.33
C GLU A 225 -15.81 9.32 -0.89
N ILE A 226 -17.08 9.04 -0.58
CA ILE A 226 -18.19 9.87 -1.04
C ILE A 226 -18.09 11.27 -0.43
N VAL A 227 -17.85 11.40 0.88
CA VAL A 227 -17.73 12.72 1.51
C VAL A 227 -16.53 13.50 0.97
N GLN A 228 -15.40 12.83 0.74
CA GLN A 228 -14.20 13.46 0.17
C GLN A 228 -14.38 13.84 -1.30
N GLY A 229 -15.18 13.09 -2.06
CA GLY A 229 -15.46 13.35 -3.48
C GLY A 229 -16.30 14.61 -3.77
N HIS A 230 -16.92 15.23 -2.76
CA HIS A 230 -17.76 16.42 -2.92
C HIS A 230 -16.99 17.76 -2.91
N ILE A 231 -15.65 17.73 -2.83
CA ILE A 231 -14.85 18.96 -2.86
C ILE A 231 -14.68 19.40 -4.32
N GLU A 232 -15.50 20.37 -4.72
CA GLU A 232 -15.48 21.06 -6.00
C GLU A 232 -14.20 21.91 -6.14
N GLU A 233 -13.11 21.30 -6.59
CA GLU A 233 -12.09 22.04 -7.32
C GLU A 233 -12.21 21.66 -8.80
N THR A 234 -12.36 22.66 -9.65
CA THR A 234 -12.38 22.54 -11.12
C THR A 234 -11.02 22.04 -11.60
N PHE A 235 -10.82 20.72 -11.57
CA PHE A 235 -9.62 20.10 -12.11
C PHE A 235 -9.79 19.88 -13.62
N GLU A 236 -9.22 20.79 -14.42
CA GLU A 236 -9.03 20.64 -15.88
C GLU A 236 -7.94 19.59 -16.25
N HIS A 237 -7.61 18.66 -15.35
CA HIS A 237 -6.49 17.74 -15.55
C HIS A 237 -6.93 16.29 -15.41
N GLU A 238 -7.33 15.72 -16.54
CA GLU A 238 -7.54 14.28 -16.77
C GLU A 238 -6.22 13.48 -16.85
N LYS A 239 -5.17 13.92 -16.15
CA LYS A 239 -3.88 13.22 -16.16
C LYS A 239 -3.95 12.00 -15.26
N SER A 240 -3.45 10.88 -15.77
CA SER A 240 -3.19 9.68 -14.99
C SER A 240 -2.14 9.94 -13.90
N TRP A 241 -2.09 9.07 -12.89
CA TRP A 241 -1.03 9.11 -11.89
C TRP A 241 0.35 8.91 -12.52
N LYS A 242 0.44 8.03 -13.52
CA LYS A 242 1.64 7.83 -14.33
C LYS A 242 2.16 9.13 -14.97
N GLU A 243 1.29 9.89 -15.64
CA GLU A 243 1.67 11.18 -16.24
C GLU A 243 2.01 12.22 -15.18
N THR A 244 1.34 12.18 -14.04
CA THR A 244 1.64 13.05 -12.89
C THR A 244 3.03 12.76 -12.37
N MET A 245 3.38 11.50 -12.08
CA MET A 245 4.72 11.11 -11.63
C MET A 245 5.80 11.58 -12.62
N LYS A 246 5.60 11.37 -13.93
CA LYS A 246 6.53 11.88 -14.96
C LYS A 246 6.69 13.39 -14.96
N LEU A 247 5.61 14.15 -14.73
CA LEU A 247 5.65 15.61 -14.64
C LEU A 247 6.54 16.12 -13.49
N PHE A 248 6.63 15.35 -12.40
CA PHE A 248 7.44 15.69 -11.22
C PHE A 248 8.84 15.07 -11.23
N GLY A 249 9.33 14.65 -12.40
CA GLY A 249 10.70 14.13 -12.55
C GLY A 249 10.85 12.68 -12.11
N PHE A 250 9.77 11.90 -12.05
CA PHE A 250 9.89 10.46 -11.80
C PHE A 250 9.84 9.66 -13.09
N GLU A 251 10.71 8.67 -13.21
CA GLU A 251 10.73 7.69 -14.29
C GLU A 251 10.24 6.34 -13.77
N GLY A 252 9.42 5.65 -14.57
CA GLY A 252 8.91 4.32 -14.21
C GLY A 252 10.03 3.29 -14.24
N LYS A 253 10.15 2.50 -13.18
CA LYS A 253 11.04 1.35 -13.08
C LYS A 253 10.25 0.09 -13.44
N LYS A 254 10.83 -0.77 -14.29
CA LYS A 254 10.26 -2.08 -14.57
C LYS A 254 10.17 -2.90 -13.28
N MET A 255 9.02 -3.53 -13.06
CA MET A 255 8.74 -4.38 -11.91
C MET A 255 9.54 -5.68 -12.01
N SER A 256 9.89 -6.25 -10.88
CA SER A 256 10.60 -7.52 -10.80
C SER A 256 9.76 -8.71 -11.22
N SER A 257 10.37 -9.69 -11.89
CA SER A 257 9.73 -10.99 -12.10
C SER A 257 9.44 -11.73 -10.78
N ARG A 258 10.17 -11.43 -9.69
CA ARG A 258 9.94 -12.02 -8.36
C ARG A 258 8.67 -11.44 -7.73
N SER A 259 8.44 -10.13 -7.85
CA SER A 259 7.22 -9.49 -7.32
C SER A 259 5.97 -10.00 -8.05
N LEU A 260 6.03 -10.17 -9.38
CA LEU A 260 4.98 -10.84 -10.14
C LEU A 260 4.75 -12.29 -9.71
N SER A 261 5.82 -13.04 -9.47
CA SER A 261 5.74 -14.44 -9.02
C SER A 261 5.11 -14.56 -7.64
N GLN A 262 5.47 -13.66 -6.71
CA GLN A 262 4.89 -13.59 -5.37
C GLN A 262 3.40 -13.23 -5.42
N ALA A 263 3.02 -12.25 -6.24
CA ALA A 263 1.62 -11.88 -6.45
C ALA A 263 0.78 -13.06 -6.99
N LYS A 264 1.30 -13.80 -7.97
CA LYS A 264 0.65 -15.01 -8.50
C LYS A 264 0.57 -16.14 -7.45
N LEU A 265 1.61 -16.31 -6.63
CA LEU A 265 1.62 -17.31 -5.56
C LEU A 265 0.58 -16.98 -4.47
N LEU A 266 0.47 -15.71 -4.08
CA LEU A 266 -0.55 -15.25 -3.15
C LEU A 266 -1.95 -15.66 -3.62
N LEU A 267 -2.27 -15.43 -4.91
CA LEU A 267 -3.57 -15.83 -5.44
C LEU A 267 -3.79 -17.33 -5.34
N LYS A 268 -2.80 -18.17 -5.69
CA LYS A 268 -2.90 -19.63 -5.54
C LYS A 268 -3.15 -20.08 -4.09
N ILE A 269 -2.59 -19.38 -3.11
CA ILE A 269 -2.79 -19.66 -1.68
C ILE A 269 -4.19 -19.20 -1.23
N LYS A 270 -4.68 -18.09 -1.79
CA LYS A 270 -5.96 -17.46 -1.44
C LYS A 270 -7.15 -18.09 -2.15
N SER A 271 -6.93 -18.68 -3.32
CA SER A 271 -7.95 -19.38 -4.10
C SER A 271 -8.68 -20.36 -3.18
N PRO A 272 -10.01 -20.23 -3.01
CA PRO A 272 -10.80 -21.32 -2.46
C PRO A 272 -10.51 -22.54 -3.33
N CYS A 273 -10.00 -23.61 -2.71
CA CYS A 273 -9.59 -24.84 -3.39
C CYS A 273 -10.81 -25.46 -4.11
N LYS A 274 -11.20 -24.97 -5.28
CA LYS A 274 -12.12 -25.64 -6.20
C LYS A 274 -11.35 -26.74 -6.92
N MET A 275 -10.79 -27.67 -6.15
CA MET A 275 -10.02 -28.82 -6.64
C MET A 275 -10.95 -29.95 -7.09
N ILE A 276 -12.13 -29.67 -7.63
CA ILE A 276 -13.01 -30.66 -8.26
C ILE A 276 -13.86 -29.96 -9.34
N GLY A 277 -13.48 -30.14 -10.61
CA GLY A 277 -14.35 -29.89 -11.77
C GLY A 277 -14.25 -28.48 -12.38
N ASP A 278 -13.71 -28.45 -13.60
CA ASP A 278 -13.50 -27.30 -14.51
C ASP A 278 -12.58 -26.18 -14.00
N GLY A 279 -11.62 -25.80 -14.83
CA GLY A 279 -10.56 -24.81 -14.58
C GLY A 279 -11.05 -23.37 -14.41
N ALA A 280 -12.07 -23.15 -13.59
CA ALA A 280 -12.55 -21.85 -13.20
C ALA A 280 -11.53 -21.21 -12.24
N ASN A 281 -10.74 -20.27 -12.77
CA ASN A 281 -9.98 -19.33 -11.94
C ASN A 281 -10.93 -18.76 -10.87
N CYS A 282 -10.51 -18.79 -9.61
CA CYS A 282 -11.10 -17.92 -8.60
C CYS A 282 -11.00 -16.50 -9.16
N GLY A 283 -12.07 -15.71 -9.19
CA GLY A 283 -12.16 -14.53 -10.08
C GLY A 283 -11.03 -13.48 -10.00
N PHE A 284 -10.09 -13.58 -9.04
CA PHE A 284 -8.87 -12.78 -9.01
C PHE A 284 -7.77 -13.29 -9.94
N GLU A 285 -7.15 -12.37 -10.68
CA GLU A 285 -5.97 -12.64 -11.51
C GLU A 285 -4.93 -11.52 -11.37
N VAL A 286 -3.68 -11.79 -11.75
CA VAL A 286 -2.58 -10.82 -11.73
C VAL A 286 -1.93 -10.74 -13.11
N PHE A 287 -1.79 -9.53 -13.64
CA PHE A 287 -1.15 -9.28 -14.93
C PHE A 287 -0.18 -8.11 -14.87
N GLU A 288 0.79 -8.14 -15.78
CA GLU A 288 1.66 -7.01 -16.06
C GLU A 288 0.97 -6.04 -17.01
N LYS A 289 1.10 -4.75 -16.72
CA LYS A 289 0.70 -3.63 -17.58
C LYS A 289 1.94 -2.86 -18.02
N ASP A 290 1.77 -2.05 -19.06
CA ASP A 290 2.78 -1.07 -19.46
C ASP A 290 4.18 -1.68 -19.67
N GLU A 291 4.25 -2.79 -20.42
CA GLU A 291 5.50 -3.51 -20.70
C GLU A 291 6.26 -4.00 -19.43
N GLY A 292 5.52 -4.21 -18.34
CA GLY A 292 6.04 -4.68 -17.05
C GLY A 292 6.40 -3.57 -16.06
N HIS A 293 6.02 -2.31 -16.32
CA HIS A 293 6.23 -1.20 -15.37
C HIS A 293 5.16 -1.12 -14.27
N GLU A 294 4.13 -1.95 -14.37
CA GLU A 294 3.01 -1.98 -13.43
C GLU A 294 2.49 -3.42 -13.32
N ILE A 295 2.13 -3.83 -12.10
CA ILE A 295 1.45 -5.10 -11.84
C ILE A 295 0.05 -4.77 -11.32
N ALA A 296 -0.98 -5.34 -11.94
CA ALA A 296 -2.37 -5.13 -11.58
C ALA A 296 -3.04 -6.40 -11.06
N LEU A 297 -3.85 -6.25 -10.02
CA LEU A 297 -4.80 -7.24 -9.52
C LEU A 297 -6.17 -6.97 -10.16
N THR A 298 -6.74 -7.99 -10.78
CA THR A 298 -8.06 -7.92 -11.43
C THR A 298 -9.09 -8.78 -10.70
N TRP A 299 -10.38 -8.48 -10.91
CA TRP A 299 -11.51 -9.36 -10.59
C TRP A 299 -12.38 -9.53 -11.84
N ARG A 300 -12.47 -10.76 -12.36
CA ARG A 300 -13.24 -11.12 -13.57
C ARG A 300 -12.95 -10.13 -14.72
N ASP A 301 -11.68 -10.08 -15.13
CA ASP A 301 -11.12 -9.19 -16.16
C ASP A 301 -11.10 -7.68 -15.84
N ARG A 302 -11.63 -7.26 -14.68
CA ARG A 302 -11.60 -5.85 -14.27
C ARG A 302 -10.41 -5.55 -13.37
N ALA A 303 -9.53 -4.65 -13.78
CA ALA A 303 -8.46 -4.15 -12.92
C ALA A 303 -9.04 -3.38 -11.71
N LEU A 304 -8.55 -3.71 -10.51
CA LEU A 304 -8.99 -3.11 -9.25
C LEU A 304 -7.90 -2.24 -8.64
N ILE A 305 -6.71 -2.81 -8.51
CA ILE A 305 -5.56 -2.19 -7.84
C ILE A 305 -4.33 -2.46 -8.67
N SER A 306 -3.47 -1.46 -8.78
CA SER A 306 -2.16 -1.62 -9.39
C SER A 306 -1.04 -1.10 -8.52
N VAL A 307 0.15 -1.67 -8.74
CA VAL A 307 1.40 -1.30 -8.08
C VAL A 307 2.41 -0.97 -9.16
N SER A 308 3.05 0.20 -9.05
CA SER A 308 4.12 0.64 -9.94
C SER A 308 5.32 1.17 -9.15
N CYS A 309 6.51 1.03 -9.74
CA CYS A 309 7.78 1.47 -9.17
C CYS A 309 8.33 2.66 -9.94
N TRP A 310 8.96 3.59 -9.23
CA TRP A 310 9.45 4.85 -9.78
C TRP A 310 10.81 5.22 -9.21
N ARG A 311 11.60 5.98 -9.97
CA ARG A 311 12.89 6.55 -9.57
C ARG A 311 12.97 8.03 -9.94
N CYS A 312 13.75 8.80 -9.19
CA CYS A 312 14.03 10.19 -9.57
C CYS A 312 14.88 10.21 -10.84
N THR A 313 14.48 11.00 -11.84
CA THR A 313 15.34 11.26 -13.00
C THR A 313 16.54 12.10 -12.54
N PRO A 314 17.77 11.75 -12.94
CA PRO A 314 18.93 12.61 -12.72
C PRO A 314 18.67 14.01 -13.30
N GLN A 315 19.03 15.05 -12.55
CA GLN A 315 19.08 16.43 -13.07
C GLN A 315 20.30 16.64 -13.96
#